data_AF-A0A814GQ02-F1
#
_entry.id   AF-A0A814GQ02-F1
#
_cell.length_a   1.000
_cell.length_b   1.000
_cell.length_c   1.000
_cell.angle_alpha   90.00
_cell.angle_beta   90.00
_cell.angle_gamma   90.00
#
_symmetry.space_group_name_H-M   'P 1'
#
loop_
_entity.id
_entity.type
_entity.pdbx_description
1 polymer ?
#
loop_
_entity_poly.entity_id
_entity_poly.type
_entity_poly.pdbx_seq_one_letter_code
_entity_poly.pdbx_strand_id
1 'polypeptide(L)' 'YLEEREEALKKASEEKRRVQESVPGILNPHELPEDMQD' A
#
# COMPACT_ATOMS: atom_id res chain seq x y z
N TYR A 1 -19.47 -14.70 3.56
CA TYR A 1 -18.29 -15.24 4.26
C TYR A 1 -16.98 -15.18 3.48
N LEU A 2 -16.88 -15.70 2.24
CA LEU A 2 -15.63 -15.52 1.45
C LEU A 2 -15.44 -14.07 1.02
N GLU A 3 -16.49 -13.43 0.52
CA GLU A 3 -16.48 -12.03 0.08
C GLU A 3 -16.16 -11.06 1.23
N GLU A 4 -16.80 -11.20 2.38
CA GLU A 4 -16.51 -10.38 3.57
C GLU A 4 -15.05 -10.53 4.05
N ARG A 5 -14.47 -11.73 3.91
CA ARG A 5 -13.07 -11.98 4.26
C ARG A 5 -12.12 -11.32 3.25
N GLU A 6 -12.43 -11.38 1.96
CA GLU A 6 -11.66 -10.67 0.93
C GLU A 6 -11.73 -9.16 1.12
N GLU A 7 -12.89 -8.60 1.41
CA GLU A 7 -13.05 -7.18 1.71
C GLU A 7 -12.25 -6.76 2.96
N ALA A 8 -12.26 -7.57 4.01
CA ALA A 8 -11.50 -7.31 5.23
C ALA A 8 -9.98 -7.31 4.97
N LEU A 9 -9.49 -8.27 4.19
CA LEU A 9 -8.07 -8.33 3.78
C LEU A 9 -7.68 -7.14 2.91
N LYS A 10 -8.56 -6.74 1.98
CA LYS A 10 -8.35 -5.57 1.12
C LYS A 10 -8.27 -4.29 1.94
N LYS A 11 -9.24 -4.06 2.83
CA LYS A 11 -9.26 -2.90 3.74
C LYS A 11 -8.00 -2.83 4.62
N ALA A 12 -7.61 -3.96 5.22
CA ALA A 12 -6.42 -4.02 6.06
C ALA A 12 -5.12 -3.75 5.27
N SER A 13 -5.04 -4.19 4.01
CA SER A 13 -3.90 -3.91 3.13
C SER A 13 -3.82 -2.43 2.76
N GLU A 14 -4.95 -1.83 2.37
CA GLU A 14 -5.02 -0.41 2.01
C GLU A 14 -4.68 0.49 3.21
N GLU A 15 -5.16 0.17 4.41
CA GLU A 15 -4.87 0.93 5.62
C GLU A 15 -3.39 0.85 6.00
N LYS A 16 -2.79 -0.35 5.94
CA LYS A 16 -1.34 -0.53 6.14
C LYS A 16 -0.54 0.28 5.14
N ARG A 17 -0.94 0.28 3.87
CA ARG A 17 -0.27 1.05 2.81
C ARG A 17 -0.34 2.55 3.06
N ARG A 18 -1.50 3.09 3.43
CA ARG A 18 -1.64 4.52 3.77
C ARG A 18 -0.73 4.94 4.92
N VAL A 19 -0.62 4.10 5.94
CA VAL A 19 0.30 4.36 7.07
C VAL A 19 1.75 4.33 6.59
N GLN A 20 2.13 3.36 5.76
CA GLN A 20 3.49 3.28 5.21
C GLN A 20 3.82 4.48 4.30
N GLU A 21 2.88 4.96 3.48
CA GLU A 21 3.01 6.17 2.65
C GLU A 21 3.21 7.44 3.50
N SER A 22 2.62 7.49 4.69
CA SER A 22 2.76 8.62 5.61
C SER A 22 4.09 8.65 6.37
N VAL A 23 4.85 7.55 6.38
CA VAL A 23 6.11 7.43 7.12
C VAL A 23 7.30 7.48 6.16
N PRO A 24 8.10 8.56 6.18
CA PRO A 24 9.28 8.68 5.34
C PRO A 24 10.28 7.53 5.57
N GLY A 25 10.78 6.94 4.49
CA GLY A 25 11.82 5.89 4.54
C GLY A 25 11.32 4.46 4.82
N ILE A 26 10.01 4.25 4.99
CA ILE A 26 9.43 2.90 5.13
C ILE A 26 9.11 2.26 3.78
N LEU A 27 8.69 3.05 2.79
CA LEU A 27 8.49 2.57 1.43
C LEU A 27 9.83 2.43 0.72
N ASN A 28 10.04 1.28 0.08
CA ASN A 28 11.22 1.07 -0.75
C ASN A 28 11.12 2.01 -1.97
N PRO A 29 12.16 2.77 -2.34
CA PRO A 29 12.13 3.64 -3.51
C PRO A 29 11.67 2.96 -4.81
N HIS A 30 11.85 1.64 -4.94
CA HIS A 30 11.35 0.85 -6.07
C HIS A 30 9.83 0.54 -6.04
N GLU A 31 9.15 0.76 -4.91
CA GLU A 31 7.69 0.61 -4.75
C GLU A 31 6.94 1.91 -5.04
N LEU A 32 7.64 3.05 -4.97
CA LEU A 32 7.18 4.27 -5.60
C LEU A 32 7.39 4.05 -7.11
N PRO A 33 6.35 4.21 -7.94
CA PRO A 33 6.59 4.33 -9.37
C PRO A 33 7.48 5.55 -9.53
N GLU A 34 8.78 5.32 -9.76
CA GLU A 34 9.64 6.39 -10.23
C GLU A 34 8.99 6.85 -11.54
N ASP A 35 8.52 8.09 -11.56
CA ASP A 35 8.25 8.77 -12.82
C ASP A 35 9.55 8.59 -13.60
N MET A 36 9.53 7.76 -14.64
CA MET A 36 10.69 7.56 -15.51
C MET A 36 11.07 8.96 -16.00
N GLN A 37 12.05 9.56 -15.34
CA GLN A 37 12.60 10.85 -15.73
C GLN A 37 13.34 10.62 -17.03
N ASP A 38 12.74 11.12 -18.11
CA ASP A 38 13.32 11.25 -19.45
C ASP A 38 14.53 12.20 -19.43
#